data_AF-Q2B8K4-F1
#
_entry.id   AF-Q2B8K4-F1
#
_cell.length_a   1.000
_cell.length_b   1.000
_cell.length_c   1.000
_cell.angle_alpha   90.00
_cell.angle_beta   90.00
_cell.angle_gamma   90.00
#
_symmetry.space_group_name_H-M   'P 1'
#
loop_
_entity.id
_entity.type
_entity.pdbx_description
1 polymer ?
#
loop_
_entity_poly.entity_id
_entity_poly.type
_entity_poly.pdbx_seq_one_letter_code
_entity_poly.pdbx_strand_id
1 'polypeptide(L)'
;MKFAIIVIPYLMIQLHPGSNSSQTAKGVPSMDLLCFEPFMFLSCKFPFIVIYKNPSDYPGKYVARLFDLTQPTKYFIARDSHQEIKLVIPSYMNKLERNQFNDPVIIETWI
;
A
#
# COMPACT_ATOMS: atom_id res chain seq x y z
N MET A 1 20.11 -23.07 -1.19
CA MET A 1 19.06 -22.27 -1.87
C MET A 1 19.51 -20.81 -1.92
N LYS A 2 19.16 -20.05 -2.97
CA LYS A 2 19.41 -18.58 -3.03
C LYS A 2 18.06 -17.87 -2.90
N PHE A 3 17.92 -16.98 -1.92
CA PHE A 3 16.74 -16.12 -1.79
C PHE A 3 16.82 -14.98 -2.79
N ALA A 4 16.09 -15.10 -3.90
CA ALA A 4 15.89 -14.04 -4.88
C ALA A 4 14.54 -13.36 -4.64
N ILE A 5 14.42 -12.63 -3.51
CA ILE A 5 13.20 -11.86 -3.21
C ILE A 5 13.18 -10.59 -4.08
N ILE A 6 12.56 -10.76 -5.24
CA ILE A 6 11.79 -9.76 -6.00
C ILE A 6 12.42 -8.36 -6.04
N VAL A 7 13.19 -8.13 -7.10
CA VAL A 7 13.29 -6.78 -7.67
C VAL A 7 11.89 -6.34 -8.08
N ILE A 8 11.32 -5.35 -7.38
CA ILE A 8 10.25 -4.53 -7.96
C ILE A 8 10.97 -3.50 -8.83
N PRO A 9 10.92 -3.59 -10.16
CA PRO A 9 11.66 -2.68 -11.01
C PRO A 9 11.10 -1.26 -10.90
N TYR A 10 12.01 -0.29 -10.93
CA TYR A 10 11.73 1.14 -10.97
C TYR A 10 10.78 1.51 -12.12
N LEU A 11 10.02 2.59 -11.88
CA LEU A 11 9.65 3.58 -12.89
C LEU A 11 8.83 3.11 -14.12
N MET A 12 7.50 3.13 -13.96
CA MET A 12 6.56 3.41 -15.07
C MET A 12 5.64 4.58 -14.68
N ILE A 13 6.16 5.80 -14.85
CA ILE A 13 5.43 7.07 -14.78
C ILE A 13 5.91 7.91 -15.99
N GLN A 14 5.04 8.79 -16.53
CA GLN A 14 5.22 9.63 -17.73
C GLN A 14 5.06 8.84 -19.05
N LEU A 15 4.32 9.24 -20.10
CA LEU A 15 3.31 10.28 -20.45
C LEU A 15 2.45 9.66 -21.60
N HIS A 16 1.34 10.15 -22.20
CA HIS A 16 0.47 11.35 -22.18
C HIS A 16 -0.85 10.95 -22.93
N PRO A 17 -1.82 11.84 -23.28
CA PRO A 17 -2.39 13.00 -22.59
C PRO A 17 -3.94 12.94 -22.48
N GLY A 18 -4.52 13.74 -21.58
CA GLY A 18 -5.83 14.40 -21.79
C GLY A 18 -7.13 13.60 -21.66
N SER A 19 -7.90 13.91 -20.61
CA SER A 19 -9.29 14.35 -20.77
C SER A 19 -9.79 15.05 -19.50
N ASN A 20 -10.54 16.15 -19.67
CA ASN A 20 -11.16 16.86 -18.55
C ASN A 20 -12.49 16.21 -18.18
N SER A 21 -12.73 15.93 -16.91
CA SER A 21 -14.06 16.11 -16.31
C SER A 21 -13.98 16.14 -14.79
N SER A 22 -14.64 17.13 -14.18
CA SER A 22 -14.75 17.26 -12.73
C SER A 22 -15.68 16.18 -12.17
N GLN A 23 -15.15 15.20 -11.42
CA GLN A 23 -15.98 14.34 -10.58
C GLN A 23 -15.68 14.59 -9.11
N THR A 24 -16.57 15.38 -8.52
CA THR A 24 -16.71 15.71 -7.10
C THR A 24 -16.47 14.51 -6.18
N ALA A 25 -15.84 14.76 -5.02
CA ALA A 25 -15.75 13.80 -3.94
C ALA A 25 -17.13 13.17 -3.62
N LYS A 26 -17.25 11.85 -3.82
CA LYS A 26 -18.45 11.07 -3.51
C LYS A 26 -18.04 9.78 -2.79
N GLY A 27 -18.30 9.75 -1.48
CA GLY A 27 -18.43 8.52 -0.70
C GLY A 27 -17.33 7.48 -0.86
N VAL A 28 -16.09 7.81 -0.49
CA VAL A 28 -15.21 6.77 0.08
C VAL A 28 -15.86 6.38 1.42
N PRO A 29 -16.31 5.13 1.63
CA PRO A 29 -16.89 4.75 2.91
C PRO A 29 -15.82 4.83 4.00
N SER A 30 -16.18 5.37 5.16
CA SER A 30 -15.31 5.46 6.34
C SER A 30 -15.03 4.07 6.91
N MET A 31 -14.00 3.40 6.38
CA MET A 31 -13.47 2.12 6.88
C MET A 31 -12.68 2.36 8.18
N ASP A 32 -13.38 2.83 9.21
CA ASP A 32 -12.85 3.07 10.56
C ASP A 32 -13.26 1.98 11.56
N LEU A 33 -13.91 0.93 11.07
CA LEU A 33 -14.16 -0.33 11.77
C LEU A 33 -13.66 -1.49 10.90
N LEU A 34 -12.84 -2.35 11.53
CA LEU A 34 -12.14 -3.50 10.95
C LEU A 34 -10.99 -3.16 9.98
N CYS A 35 -9.81 -3.04 10.59
CA CYS A 35 -8.48 -3.15 9.99
C CYS A 35 -8.38 -4.39 9.07
N PHE A 36 -7.48 -4.38 8.07
CA PHE A 36 -7.36 -5.41 7.02
C PHE A 36 -7.94 -6.80 7.41
N GLU A 37 -9.17 -7.06 6.97
CA GLU A 37 -9.91 -8.23 7.45
C GLU A 37 -9.28 -9.54 6.93
N PRO A 38 -9.28 -10.65 7.71
CA PRO A 38 -8.72 -11.93 7.30
C PRO A 38 -9.24 -12.40 5.93
N PHE A 39 -10.50 -12.13 5.60
CA PHE A 39 -11.10 -12.45 4.30
C PHE A 39 -10.42 -11.75 3.11
N MET A 40 -9.83 -10.56 3.30
CA MET A 40 -9.07 -9.89 2.24
C MET A 40 -7.83 -10.72 1.87
N PHE A 41 -7.08 -11.21 2.86
CA PHE A 41 -5.90 -12.07 2.67
C PHE A 41 -6.27 -13.42 2.03
N LEU A 42 -7.37 -14.04 2.46
CA LEU A 42 -7.85 -15.31 1.90
C LEU A 42 -8.20 -15.25 0.39
N SER A 43 -8.38 -14.05 -0.17
CA SER A 43 -8.62 -13.83 -1.61
C SER A 43 -7.34 -13.62 -2.43
N CYS A 44 -6.18 -13.46 -1.78
CA CYS A 44 -4.89 -13.18 -2.42
C CYS A 44 -4.05 -14.48 -2.56
N LYS A 45 -3.22 -14.56 -3.61
CA LYS A 45 -2.27 -15.67 -3.81
C LYS A 45 -0.99 -15.52 -2.97
N PHE A 46 -0.52 -14.28 -2.83
CA PHE A 46 0.59 -13.89 -1.96
C PHE A 46 0.33 -12.46 -1.47
N PRO A 47 -0.40 -12.29 -0.35
CA PRO A 47 -0.71 -10.98 0.19
C PRO A 47 0.49 -10.35 0.90
N PHE A 48 0.70 -9.05 0.70
CA PHE A 48 1.66 -8.26 1.48
C PHE A 48 1.21 -6.80 1.57
N ILE A 49 1.58 -6.11 2.66
CA ILE A 49 1.24 -4.71 2.88
C ILE A 49 2.47 -3.85 2.59
N VAL A 50 2.31 -2.84 1.73
CA VAL A 50 3.33 -1.80 1.49
C VAL A 50 2.85 -0.48 2.07
N ILE A 51 3.70 0.19 2.85
CA ILE A 51 3.37 1.45 3.52
C ILE A 51 4.13 2.61 2.85
N TYR A 52 3.37 3.62 2.45
CA TYR A 52 3.80 4.83 1.77
C TYR A 52 3.68 6.03 2.71
N LYS A 53 4.64 6.95 2.65
CA LYS A 53 4.59 8.27 3.31
C LYS A 53 4.48 9.37 2.25
N ASN A 54 3.42 10.18 2.31
CA ASN A 54 3.15 11.26 1.36
C ASN A 54 3.22 10.80 -0.13
N PRO A 55 2.47 9.77 -0.54
CA PRO A 55 2.34 9.42 -1.95
C PRO A 55 1.58 10.51 -2.71
N SER A 56 1.80 10.62 -4.02
CA SER A 56 1.23 11.69 -4.84
C SER A 56 -0.29 11.68 -4.96
N ASP A 57 -0.95 10.53 -4.74
CA ASP A 57 -2.42 10.39 -4.70
C ASP A 57 -3.03 10.68 -3.32
N TYR A 58 -2.23 10.69 -2.24
CA TYR A 58 -2.66 11.10 -0.89
C TYR A 58 -1.60 11.98 -0.19
N PRO A 59 -1.43 13.24 -0.63
CA PRO A 59 -0.50 14.18 0.01
C PRO A 59 -0.78 14.36 1.51
N GLY A 60 0.29 14.49 2.30
CA GLY A 60 0.25 14.63 3.75
C GLY A 60 -0.03 13.36 4.55
N LYS A 61 -0.56 12.28 3.93
CA LYS A 61 -0.97 11.05 4.63
C LYS A 61 0.11 9.96 4.63
N TYR A 62 -0.05 9.01 5.55
CA TYR A 62 0.52 7.67 5.43
C TYR A 62 -0.53 6.74 4.83
N VAL A 63 -0.14 5.88 3.90
CA VAL A 63 -1.04 4.95 3.21
C VAL A 63 -0.48 3.54 3.25
N ALA A 64 -1.22 2.60 3.83
CA ALA A 64 -0.96 1.17 3.68
C ALA A 64 -1.80 0.61 2.52
N ARG A 65 -1.19 -0.15 1.60
CA ARG A 65 -1.91 -0.86 0.53
C ARG A 65 -1.65 -2.36 0.63
N LEU A 66 -2.71 -3.16 0.55
CA LEU A 66 -2.59 -4.62 0.37
C LEU A 66 -2.32 -4.91 -1.11
N PHE A 67 -1.24 -5.61 -1.39
CA PHE A 67 -0.88 -6.15 -2.72
C PHE A 67 -1.21 -7.64 -2.79
N ASP A 68 -1.47 -8.13 -4.01
CA ASP A 68 -1.35 -9.55 -4.36
C ASP A 68 -0.29 -9.70 -5.46
N LEU A 69 0.77 -10.47 -5.17
CA LEU A 69 1.94 -10.74 -6.04
C LEU A 69 2.69 -9.48 -6.56
N THR A 70 2.12 -8.79 -7.55
CA THR A 70 2.74 -7.61 -8.19
C THR A 70 1.78 -6.44 -8.37
N GLN A 71 0.50 -6.57 -7.98
CA GLN A 71 -0.52 -5.55 -8.18
C GLN A 71 -1.12 -5.11 -6.83
N PRO A 72 -1.37 -3.80 -6.63
CA PRO A 72 -2.14 -3.34 -5.49
C PRO A 72 -3.59 -3.80 -5.65
N THR A 73 -4.17 -4.34 -4.58
CA THR A 73 -5.60 -4.60 -4.50
C THR A 73 -6.36 -3.29 -4.32
N LYS A 74 -7.71 -3.35 -4.37
CA LYS A 74 -8.57 -2.22 -3.99
C LYS A 74 -8.51 -1.85 -2.50
N TYR A 75 -7.85 -2.65 -1.66
CA TYR A 75 -7.84 -2.47 -0.21
C TYR A 75 -6.62 -1.65 0.24
N PHE A 76 -6.90 -0.46 0.77
CA PHE A 76 -5.89 0.43 1.35
C PHE A 76 -6.46 1.14 2.59
N ILE A 77 -5.57 1.64 3.44
CA ILE A 77 -5.92 2.45 4.61
C ILE A 77 -5.05 3.71 4.58
N ALA A 78 -5.68 4.88 4.67
CA ALA A 78 -5.00 6.17 4.79
C ALA A 78 -5.19 6.76 6.21
N ARG A 79 -4.11 7.30 6.78
CA ARG A 79 -4.03 7.82 8.16
C ARG A 79 -3.07 9.01 8.24
N ASP A 80 -3.14 9.77 9.34
CA ASP A 80 -2.32 10.98 9.52
C ASP A 80 -0.96 10.67 10.15
N SER A 81 -0.85 9.61 10.95
CA SER A 81 0.44 9.12 11.46
C SER A 81 0.80 7.71 10.98
N HIS A 82 2.10 7.41 10.96
CA HIS A 82 2.63 6.06 10.80
C HIS A 82 2.22 5.14 11.95
N GLN A 83 2.02 5.69 13.16
CA GLN A 83 1.62 4.92 14.34
C GLN A 83 0.21 4.35 14.17
N GLU A 84 -0.75 5.14 13.69
CA GLU A 84 -2.10 4.66 13.33
C GLU A 84 -2.04 3.52 12.30
N ILE A 85 -1.20 3.63 11.27
CA ILE A 85 -1.02 2.54 10.29
C ILE A 85 -0.50 1.27 10.98
N LYS A 86 0.44 1.36 11.91
CA LYS A 86 1.01 0.17 12.58
C LYS A 86 0.03 -0.52 13.53
N LEU A 87 -1.01 0.18 14.02
CA LEU A 87 -2.09 -0.42 14.81
C LEU A 87 -3.09 -1.22 13.97
N VAL A 88 -3.10 -1.05 12.64
CA VAL A 88 -4.06 -1.72 11.73
C VAL A 88 -3.44 -2.85 10.88
N ILE A 89 -2.16 -3.19 11.13
CA ILE A 89 -1.47 -4.31 10.48
C ILE A 89 -1.75 -5.59 11.30
N PRO A 90 -2.09 -6.73 10.67
CA PRO A 90 -2.29 -7.98 11.42
C PRO A 90 -1.02 -8.43 12.15
N SER A 91 -1.16 -8.80 13.43
CA SER A 91 -0.03 -9.15 14.31
C SER A 91 0.74 -10.42 13.93
N TYR A 92 0.23 -11.21 12.97
CA TYR A 92 0.93 -12.35 12.40
C TYR A 92 1.89 -11.98 11.25
N MET A 93 1.79 -10.76 10.70
CA MET A 93 2.69 -10.30 9.63
C MET A 93 4.01 -9.77 10.19
N ASN A 94 5.08 -10.03 9.44
CA ASN A 94 6.45 -9.69 9.78
C ASN A 94 6.92 -8.52 8.89
N LYS A 95 7.40 -7.44 9.52
CA LYS A 95 8.02 -6.31 8.82
C LYS A 95 9.33 -6.77 8.17
N LEU A 96 9.41 -6.70 6.84
CA LEU A 96 10.65 -6.89 6.10
C LEU A 96 11.63 -5.74 6.35
N GLU A 97 12.93 -6.03 6.28
CA GLU A 97 13.95 -4.99 6.35
C GLU A 97 14.00 -4.13 5.08
N ARG A 98 14.27 -2.84 5.27
CA ARG A 98 14.25 -1.88 4.17
C ARG A 98 15.44 -2.12 3.23
N ASN A 99 15.16 -2.49 2.00
CA ASN A 99 16.16 -2.45 0.93
C ASN A 99 16.46 -0.99 0.53
N GLN A 100 17.73 -0.64 0.44
CA GLN A 100 18.22 0.69 0.03
C GLN A 100 17.75 1.11 -1.38
N PHE A 101 17.38 0.15 -2.24
CA PHE A 101 16.88 0.39 -3.59
C PHE A 101 15.35 0.64 -3.65
N ASN A 102 14.63 0.56 -2.53
CA ASN A 102 13.21 0.89 -2.48
C ASN A 102 13.01 2.40 -2.59
N ASP A 103 12.01 2.81 -3.39
CA ASP A 103 11.56 4.19 -3.54
C ASP A 103 11.48 4.92 -2.17
N PRO A 104 12.04 6.14 -2.02
CA PRO A 104 11.95 6.92 -0.79
C PRO A 104 10.54 7.08 -0.21
N VAL A 105 9.50 7.05 -1.04
CA VAL A 105 8.10 7.14 -0.60
C VAL A 105 7.64 5.91 0.19
N ILE A 106 8.18 4.73 -0.11
CA ILE A 106 7.89 3.47 0.61
C ILE A 106 8.72 3.48 1.89
N ILE A 107 8.10 3.21 3.06
CA ILE A 107 8.78 3.23 4.36
C ILE A 107 8.92 1.85 5.01
N GLU A 108 7.94 0.96 4.85
CA GLU A 108 7.92 -0.40 5.40
C GLU A 108 7.16 -1.34 4.44
N THR A 109 7.49 -2.64 4.48
CA THR A 109 6.77 -3.73 3.80
C THR A 109 6.54 -4.86 4.80
N TRP A 110 5.38 -5.52 4.78
CA TRP A 110 4.99 -6.56 5.73
C TRP A 110 4.42 -7.79 5.02
N ILE A 111 4.82 -8.99 5.44
CA ILE A 111 4.41 -10.31 4.88
C ILE A 111 3.93 -11.29 5.96
#